data_AF-A0A165U8J8-F1
#
_entry.id   AF-A0A165U8J8-F1
#
_cell.length_a   1.000
_cell.length_b   1.000
_cell.length_c   1.000
_cell.angle_alpha   90.00
_cell.angle_beta   90.00
_cell.angle_gamma   90.00
#
_symmetry.space_group_name_H-M   'P 1'
#
loop_
_entity.id
_entity.type
_entity.pdbx_description
1 polymer ?
#
loop_
_entity_poly.entity_id
_entity_poly.type
_entity_poly.pdbx_seq_one_letter_code
_entity_poly.pdbx_strand_id
1 'polypeptide(L)'
;PIFQNNSNQPQMEVERQLMIYLMQAGRYGTGAAADEIAEYTGVSVGSVYNCARRCMIAIMGLHGEAIKGFDPLHMEGARLCAEMKSGTSC
;
A
#
# COMPACT_ATOMS: atom_id res chain seq x y z
N PRO A 1 8.26 7.63 13.96
CA PRO A 1 6.89 7.70 13.40
C PRO A 1 6.84 7.09 12.00
N ILE A 2 5.73 6.49 11.53
CA ILE A 2 5.69 5.74 10.25
C ILE A 2 6.10 6.62 9.05
N PHE A 3 5.65 7.87 9.00
CA PHE A 3 5.90 8.75 7.86
C PHE A 3 7.25 9.48 7.86
N GLN A 4 8.09 9.23 8.87
CA GLN A 4 9.30 10.00 9.12
C GLN A 4 10.40 9.73 8.08
N ASN A 5 11.02 10.79 7.53
CA ASN A 5 12.32 10.68 6.86
C ASN A 5 13.41 10.89 7.92
N ASN A 6 14.27 9.92 8.15
CA ASN A 6 15.31 10.00 9.19
C ASN A 6 16.45 10.95 8.75
N SER A 7 16.12 12.19 8.41
CA SER A 7 17.03 13.18 7.84
C SER A 7 16.83 14.54 8.52
N ASN A 8 17.85 15.39 8.44
CA ASN A 8 17.78 16.79 8.89
C ASN A 8 17.09 17.72 7.87
N GLN A 9 16.47 17.17 6.84
CA GLN A 9 15.78 17.93 5.79
C GLN A 9 14.27 17.94 6.03
N PRO A 10 13.54 18.96 5.54
CA PRO A 10 12.09 19.01 5.63
C PRO A 10 11.44 17.72 5.13
N GLN A 11 10.52 17.19 5.92
CA GLN A 11 9.78 15.99 5.59
C GLN A 11 8.68 16.30 4.57
N MET A 12 8.44 15.37 3.66
CA MET A 12 7.25 15.43 2.80
C MET A 12 5.98 15.24 3.63
N GLU A 13 4.99 16.12 3.44
CA GLU A 13 3.67 16.02 4.08
C GLU A 13 3.02 14.65 3.91
N VAL A 14 2.33 14.17 4.95
CA VAL A 14 1.73 12.82 4.99
C VAL A 14 0.69 12.66 3.88
N GLU A 15 -0.11 13.69 3.63
CA GLU A 15 -1.14 13.77 2.60
C GLU A 15 -0.52 13.62 1.21
N ARG A 16 0.66 14.23 0.98
CA ARG A 16 1.38 14.09 -0.29
C ARG A 16 1.92 12.68 -0.47
N GLN A 17 2.43 12.05 0.59
CA GLN A 17 2.86 10.65 0.56
C GLN A 17 1.68 9.71 0.26
N LEU A 18 0.51 9.96 0.86
CA LEU A 18 -0.71 9.20 0.62
C LEU A 18 -1.22 9.37 -0.81
N MET A 19 -1.24 10.60 -1.35
CA MET A 19 -1.61 10.87 -2.74
C MET A 19 -0.74 10.08 -3.72
N ILE A 20 0.59 10.08 -3.53
CA ILE A 20 1.53 9.31 -4.36
C ILE A 20 1.21 7.81 -4.31
N TYR A 21 0.93 7.27 -3.13
CA TYR A 21 0.53 5.86 -2.98
C TYR A 21 -0.79 5.54 -3.69
N LEU A 22 -1.81 6.40 -3.57
CA LEU A 22 -3.10 6.21 -4.24
C LEU A 22 -2.98 6.26 -5.76
N MET A 23 -2.13 7.15 -6.29
CA MET A 23 -1.80 7.17 -7.71
C MET A 23 -1.16 5.85 -8.16
N GLN A 24 -0.26 5.31 -7.36
CA GLN A 24 0.39 4.03 -7.64
C GLN A 24 -0.61 2.86 -7.63
N ALA A 25 -1.37 2.73 -6.54
CA ALA A 25 -2.30 1.62 -6.31
C ALA A 25 -3.51 1.64 -7.26
N GLY A 26 -4.04 2.82 -7.56
CA GLY A 26 -5.27 2.98 -8.35
C GLY A 26 -5.07 2.98 -9.86
N ARG A 27 -3.93 3.47 -10.36
CA ARG A 27 -3.76 3.72 -11.81
C ARG A 27 -3.07 2.59 -12.56
N TYR A 28 -2.11 1.91 -11.96
CA TYR A 28 -1.30 0.89 -12.64
C TYR A 28 -1.28 -0.47 -11.94
N GLY A 29 -1.95 -0.59 -10.78
CA GLY A 29 -1.80 -1.76 -9.90
C GLY A 29 -0.43 -1.80 -9.21
N THR A 30 -0.14 -2.88 -8.49
CA THR A 30 1.12 -3.05 -7.72
C THR A 30 2.40 -3.07 -8.58
N GLY A 31 2.28 -3.16 -9.90
CA GLY A 31 3.39 -3.10 -10.87
C GLY A 31 3.66 -1.71 -11.46
N ALA A 32 3.12 -0.65 -10.84
CA ALA A 32 3.16 0.72 -11.36
C ALA A 32 4.54 1.24 -11.79
N ALA A 33 4.54 2.00 -12.90
CA ALA A 33 5.65 2.78 -13.44
C ALA A 33 6.06 3.90 -12.46
N ALA A 34 6.95 3.56 -11.51
CA ALA A 34 7.42 4.48 -10.47
C ALA A 34 8.20 5.68 -11.05
N ASP A 35 8.76 5.52 -12.24
CA ASP A 35 9.34 6.55 -13.10
C ASP A 35 8.29 7.57 -13.58
N GLU A 36 7.18 7.12 -14.16
CA GLU A 36 6.10 8.02 -14.61
C GLU A 36 5.49 8.79 -13.42
N ILE A 37 5.32 8.12 -12.27
CA ILE A 37 4.81 8.76 -11.05
C ILE A 37 5.83 9.77 -10.50
N ALA A 38 7.12 9.45 -10.54
CA ALA A 38 8.18 10.36 -10.13
C ALA A 38 8.19 11.64 -10.97
N GLU A 39 8.05 11.51 -12.29
CA GLU A 39 7.93 12.63 -13.21
C GLU A 39 6.67 13.47 -12.92
N TYR A 40 5.51 12.82 -12.79
CA TYR A 40 4.24 13.52 -12.53
C TYR A 40 4.23 14.27 -11.20
N THR A 41 4.82 13.69 -10.16
CA THR A 41 4.75 14.23 -8.79
C THR A 41 5.95 15.09 -8.41
N GLY A 42 6.97 15.17 -9.28
CA GLY A 42 8.19 15.95 -9.05
C GLY A 42 9.03 15.43 -7.89
N VAL A 43 9.09 14.11 -7.70
CA VAL A 43 9.88 13.46 -6.64
C VAL A 43 10.79 12.40 -7.24
N SER A 44 11.78 11.92 -6.50
CA SER A 44 12.61 10.81 -6.98
C SER A 44 11.82 9.49 -6.98
N VAL A 45 12.20 8.56 -7.87
CA VAL A 45 11.66 7.18 -7.88
C VAL A 45 11.78 6.51 -6.50
N GLY A 46 12.91 6.73 -5.80
CA GLY A 46 13.08 6.26 -4.42
C GLY A 46 12.07 6.85 -3.44
N SER A 47 11.66 8.10 -3.63
CA SER A 47 10.61 8.75 -2.83
C SER A 47 9.25 8.12 -3.09
N VAL A 48 8.92 7.79 -4.34
CA VAL A 48 7.68 7.06 -4.69
C VAL A 48 7.60 5.75 -3.91
N TYR A 49 8.66 4.95 -3.96
CA TYR A 49 8.71 3.69 -3.21
C TYR A 49 8.64 3.87 -1.69
N ASN A 50 9.28 4.91 -1.15
CA ASN A 50 9.20 5.19 0.28
C ASN A 50 7.79 5.59 0.71
N CYS A 51 7.10 6.42 -0.08
CA CYS A 51 5.70 6.79 0.18
C CYS A 51 4.80 5.54 0.19
N ALA A 52 4.95 4.67 -0.81
CA ALA A 52 4.19 3.43 -0.90
C ALA A 52 4.43 2.49 0.29
N ARG A 53 5.70 2.25 0.65
CA ARG A 53 6.04 1.42 1.82
C ARG A 53 5.46 1.95 3.11
N ARG A 54 5.56 3.26 3.35
CA ARG A 54 5.01 3.90 4.56
C ARG A 54 3.49 3.77 4.63
N CYS A 55 2.80 4.01 3.51
CA CYS A 55 1.35 3.83 3.45
C CYS A 55 0.95 2.38 3.66
N MET A 56 1.64 1.41 3.04
CA MET A 56 1.38 -0.01 3.27
C MET A 56 1.58 -0.41 4.73
N ILE A 57 2.66 0.04 5.39
CA ILE A 57 2.90 -0.22 6.82
C ILE A 57 1.76 0.36 7.68
N ALA A 58 1.34 1.60 7.39
CA ALA A 58 0.23 2.23 8.11
C ALA A 58 -1.09 1.46 7.93
N ILE A 59 -1.42 1.08 6.69
CA ILE A 59 -2.64 0.32 6.38
C ILE A 59 -2.61 -1.07 7.02
N MET A 60 -1.49 -1.78 6.97
CA MET A 60 -1.35 -3.08 7.63
C MET A 60 -1.50 -2.97 9.15
N GLY A 61 -0.96 -1.91 9.76
CA GLY A 61 -1.14 -1.64 11.19
C GLY A 61 -2.61 -1.42 11.57
N LEU A 62 -3.40 -0.84 10.67
CA LEU A 62 -4.83 -0.62 10.86
C LEU A 62 -5.70 -1.82 10.48
N HIS A 63 -5.15 -2.83 9.79
CA HIS A 63 -5.92 -3.92 9.21
C HIS A 63 -6.81 -4.62 10.25
N GLY A 64 -6.26 -5.00 11.41
CA GLY A 64 -7.02 -5.66 12.48
C GLY A 64 -8.05 -4.78 13.18
N GLU A 65 -7.91 -3.45 13.10
CA GLU A 65 -8.80 -2.50 13.74
C GLU A 65 -9.92 -2.00 12.81
N ALA A 66 -9.58 -1.75 11.55
CA ALA A 66 -10.45 -1.20 10.53
C ALA A 66 -11.24 -2.29 9.79
N ILE A 67 -10.65 -3.48 9.62
CA ILE A 67 -11.29 -4.60 8.95
C ILE A 67 -11.73 -5.61 10.01
N LYS A 68 -12.92 -5.36 10.55
CA LYS A 68 -13.58 -6.19 11.57
C LYS A 68 -14.76 -6.95 10.96
N GLY A 69 -15.15 -8.04 11.61
CA GLY A 69 -16.45 -8.68 11.35
C GLY A 69 -16.46 -9.74 10.25
N PHE A 70 -15.31 -10.30 9.89
CA PHE A 70 -15.36 -11.56 9.15
C PHE A 70 -15.74 -12.69 10.12
N ASP A 71 -16.95 -13.20 9.96
CA ASP A 71 -17.32 -14.51 10.49
C ASP A 71 -16.25 -15.54 10.08
N PRO A 72 -15.74 -16.38 11.00
CA PRO A 72 -14.86 -17.49 10.66
C PRO A 72 -15.33 -18.31 9.44
N LEU A 73 -16.65 -18.47 9.27
CA LEU A 73 -17.23 -19.15 8.11
C LEU A 73 -16.98 -18.40 6.79
N HIS A 74 -17.08 -17.06 6.79
CA HIS A 74 -16.81 -16.23 5.62
C HIS A 74 -15.32 -16.18 5.29
N MET A 75 -14.43 -16.19 6.30
CA MET A 75 -12.98 -16.27 6.05
C MET A 75 -12.60 -17.60 5.43
N GLU A 76 -13.15 -18.71 5.94
CA GLU A 76 -12.91 -20.04 5.38
C GLU A 76 -13.47 -20.16 3.95
N GLY A 77 -14.68 -19.65 3.71
CA GLY A 77 -15.25 -19.58 2.36
C GLY A 77 -14.40 -18.76 1.39
N ALA A 78 -13.85 -17.63 1.83
CA ALA A 78 -12.94 -16.81 1.04
C ALA A 78 -11.61 -17.55 0.75
N ARG A 79 -11.06 -18.26 1.74
CA ARG A 79 -9.85 -19.10 1.58
C ARG A 79 -10.08 -20.19 0.54
N LEU A 80 -11.14 -21.00 0.69
CA LEU A 80 -11.48 -22.07 -0.25
C LEU A 80 -11.70 -21.54 -1.68
N CYS A 81 -12.34 -20.38 -1.82
CA CYS A 81 -12.51 -19.74 -3.11
C CYS A 81 -11.17 -19.34 -3.74
N ALA A 82 -10.24 -18.82 -2.94
CA ALA A 82 -8.91 -18.45 -3.39
C ALA A 82 -8.08 -19.69 -3.80
N GLU A 83 -8.12 -20.77 -3.00
CA GLU A 83 -7.46 -22.04 -3.30
C GLU A 83 -7.96 -22.65 -4.63
N MET A 84 -9.29 -22.74 -4.78
CA MET A 84 -9.91 -23.23 -6.01
C MET A 84 -9.49 -22.40 -7.24
N LYS A 85 -9.52 -21.07 -7.13
CA LYS A 85 -9.19 -20.18 -8.25
C LYS A 85 -7.70 -20.15 -8.60
N SER A 86 -6.84 -20.35 -7.60
CA SER A 86 -5.38 -20.37 -7.78
C SER A 86 -4.84 -21.75 -8.14
N GLY A 87 -5.66 -22.81 -8.11
CA GLY A 87 -5.21 -24.18 -8.28
C GLY A 87 -4.21 -24.64 -7.22
N THR A 88 -4.21 -23.97 -6.07
CA THR A 88 -3.27 -24.20 -4.97
C THR A 88 -4.05 -24.70 -3.77
N SER A 89 -3.64 -25.82 -3.20
CA SER A 89 -4.15 -26.32 -1.91
C SER A 89 -3.07 -26.08 -0.86
N CYS A 90 -3.36 -25.26 0.15
CA CYS A 90 -2.45 -24.98 1.28
C CYS A 90 -2.97 -25.55 2.59
#